data_AF-A0A221LBR0-F1
#
_entry.id   AF-A0A221LBR0-F1
#
_cell.length_a   1.000
_cell.length_b   1.000
_cell.length_c   1.000
_cell.angle_alpha   90.00
_cell.angle_beta   90.00
_cell.angle_gamma   90.00
#
_symmetry.space_group_name_H-M   'P 1'
#
loop_
_entity.id
_entity.type
_entity.pdbx_description
1 polymer ?
#
loop_
_entity_poly.entity_id
_entity_poly.type
_entity_poly.pdbx_seq_one_letter_code
_entity_poly.pdbx_strand_id
1 'polypeptide(L)' 'VFYLEACESGSIFEGLLPEGLNIYATTASNAEESSWGTYCPGEDPSPPEEYETCLGDLYSVAWMED' A
#
# COMPACT_ATOMS: atom_id res chain seq x y z
N VAL A 1 -9.53 -5.30 11.88
CA VAL A 1 -8.37 -4.55 11.36
C VAL A 1 -8.47 -4.55 9.84
N PHE A 2 -8.27 -3.41 9.19
CA PHE A 2 -8.37 -3.23 7.73
C PHE A 2 -7.07 -2.61 7.22
N TYR A 3 -6.37 -3.28 6.32
CA TYR A 3 -5.15 -2.76 5.68
C TYR A 3 -5.50 -2.44 4.23
N LEU A 4 -5.21 -1.21 3.77
CA LEU A 4 -5.60 -0.75 2.45
C LEU A 4 -4.40 -0.25 1.65
N GLU A 5 -4.09 -0.96 0.57
CA GLU A 5 -3.16 -0.55 -0.48
C GLU A 5 -3.91 0.10 -1.63
N ALA A 6 -3.69 1.40 -1.83
CA ALA A 6 -4.08 2.21 -2.98
C ALA A 6 -3.46 3.60 -2.89
N CYS A 7 -3.32 4.29 -4.03
CA CYS A 7 -3.06 5.72 -4.05
C CYS A 7 -4.19 6.48 -3.34
N GLU A 8 -3.83 7.59 -2.69
CA GLU A 8 -4.75 8.44 -1.91
C GLU A 8 -5.63 7.65 -0.93
N SER A 9 -5.17 6.49 -0.43
CA SER A 9 -5.98 5.55 0.34
C SER A 9 -6.51 6.13 1.66
N GLY A 10 -5.83 7.14 2.22
CA GLY A 10 -6.32 7.91 3.36
C GLY A 10 -7.69 8.57 3.09
N SER A 11 -7.95 9.00 1.85
CA SER A 11 -9.20 9.67 1.45
C SER A 11 -10.44 8.79 1.59
N ILE A 12 -10.27 7.46 1.65
CA ILE A 12 -11.36 6.49 1.83
C ILE A 12 -11.94 6.54 3.26
N PHE A 13 -11.15 6.98 4.24
CA PHE A 13 -11.54 6.98 5.65
C PHE A 13 -11.53 8.37 6.29
N GLU A 14 -10.70 9.29 5.80
CA GLU A 14 -10.57 10.64 6.36
C GLU A 14 -11.92 11.38 6.31
N GLY A 15 -12.43 11.77 7.48
CA GLY A 15 -13.74 12.41 7.62
C GLY A 15 -14.96 11.51 7.40
N LEU A 16 -14.76 10.22 7.06
CA LEU A 16 -15.83 9.28 6.70
C LEU A 16 -15.97 8.11 7.68
N LEU A 17 -14.86 7.57 8.21
CA LEU A 17 -14.89 6.44 9.14
C LEU A 17 -15.10 6.95 10.58
N PRO A 18 -16.27 6.72 11.20
CA PRO A 18 -16.49 7.19 12.56
C PRO A 18 -15.79 6.29 13.58
N GLU A 19 -15.37 6.90 14.70
CA GLU A 19 -14.81 6.19 15.84
C GLU A 19 -15.86 5.35 16.59
N GLY A 20 -15.40 4.41 17.42
CA GLY A 20 -16.28 3.59 18.28
C GLY A 20 -16.90 2.36 17.62
N LEU A 21 -16.59 2.08 16.35
CA LEU A 21 -17.07 0.89 15.62
C LEU A 21 -16.23 -0.38 15.87
N ASN A 22 -15.19 -0.31 16.72
CA ASN A 22 -14.18 -1.37 16.87
C ASN A 22 -13.51 -1.76 15.54
N ILE A 23 -13.39 -0.80 14.63
CA ILE A 23 -12.66 -0.91 13.37
C ILE A 23 -11.37 -0.11 13.52
N TYR A 24 -10.25 -0.74 13.18
CA TYR A 24 -8.95 -0.10 13.06
C TYR A 24 -8.49 -0.26 11.61
N ALA A 25 -8.15 0.84 10.96
CA ALA A 25 -7.71 0.88 9.58
C ALA A 25 -6.31 1.49 9.46
N THR A 26 -5.52 0.96 8.54
CA THR A 26 -4.21 1.51 8.13
C THR A 26 -4.19 1.58 6.62
N THR A 27 -3.53 2.60 6.09
CA THR A 27 -3.53 2.94 4.67
C THR A 27 -2.09 3.06 4.18
N ALA A 28 -1.86 2.69 2.92
CA ALA A 28 -0.56 2.82 2.27
C ALA A 28 -0.11 4.27 2.10
N SER A 29 -1.07 5.19 2.00
CA SER A 29 -0.83 6.60 1.74
C SER A 29 -1.86 7.49 2.46
N ASN A 30 -1.54 8.78 2.60
CA ASN A 30 -2.49 9.81 3.05
C ASN A 30 -3.54 10.13 1.96
N ALA A 31 -4.39 11.15 2.17
CA ALA A 31 -5.48 11.47 1.26
C ALA A 31 -5.06 12.13 -0.07
N GLU A 32 -3.81 12.54 -0.22
CA GLU A 32 -3.32 13.33 -1.36
C GLU A 32 -2.05 12.75 -2.01
N GLU A 33 -1.45 11.68 -1.45
CA GLU A 33 -0.23 11.09 -1.96
C GLU A 33 -0.45 9.71 -2.61
N SER A 34 0.38 9.42 -3.62
CA SER A 34 0.42 8.13 -4.30
C SER A 34 0.95 7.02 -3.39
N SER A 35 0.50 5.80 -3.63
CA SER A 35 1.21 4.60 -3.15
C SER A 35 2.22 4.10 -4.19
N TRP A 36 2.97 3.06 -3.86
CA TRP A 36 4.14 2.65 -4.63
C TRP A 36 4.18 1.14 -4.86
N GLY A 37 4.46 0.76 -6.11
CA GLY A 37 4.96 -0.57 -6.42
C GLY A 37 6.34 -0.81 -5.83
N THR A 38 6.73 -2.06 -5.67
CA THR A 38 8.10 -2.46 -5.31
C THR A 38 8.48 -3.76 -6.01
N TYR A 39 9.75 -4.14 -5.91
CA TYR A 39 10.32 -5.24 -6.69
C TYR A 39 10.08 -5.04 -8.19
N CYS A 40 10.39 -3.83 -8.67
CA CYS A 40 10.13 -3.39 -10.03
C CYS A 40 11.38 -3.53 -10.93
N PRO A 41 11.22 -3.79 -12.24
CA PRO A 41 12.35 -3.83 -13.16
C PRO A 41 13.10 -2.48 -13.20
N GLY A 42 14.42 -2.53 -13.01
CA GLY A 42 15.27 -1.33 -13.00
C GLY A 42 15.43 -0.64 -11.65
N GLU A 43 14.77 -1.13 -10.59
CA GLU A 43 14.96 -0.70 -9.20
C GLU A 43 15.77 -1.72 -8.41
N ASP A 44 16.27 -1.38 -7.22
CA ASP A 44 17.00 -2.32 -6.33
C ASP A 44 16.24 -2.46 -5.00
N PRO A 45 15.81 -3.67 -4.61
CA PRO A 45 15.96 -4.95 -5.33
C PRO A 45 15.03 -5.10 -6.55
N SER A 46 15.58 -5.59 -7.67
CA SER A 46 14.83 -5.89 -8.89
C SER A 46 14.31 -7.33 -8.92
N PRO A 47 13.23 -7.61 -9.68
CA PRO A 47 12.79 -8.97 -9.95
C PRO A 47 13.74 -9.65 -10.96
N PRO A 48 13.64 -11.00 -11.13
CA PRO A 48 14.33 -11.71 -12.20
C PRO A 48 14.05 -11.10 -13.59
N GLU A 49 15.02 -11.18 -14.51
CA GLU A 49 15.00 -10.48 -15.80
C GLU A 49 13.81 -10.85 -16.69
N GLU A 50 13.18 -12.01 -16.49
CA GLU A 50 11.98 -12.42 -17.23
C GLU A 50 10.70 -11.65 -16.86
N TYR A 51 10.70 -10.88 -15.77
CA TYR A 51 9.57 -10.07 -15.34
C TYR A 51 9.72 -8.62 -15.80
N GLU A 52 8.77 -8.17 -16.62
CA GLU A 52 8.68 -6.78 -17.11
C GLU A 52 7.67 -5.94 -16.29
N THR A 53 7.35 -6.36 -15.06
CA THR A 53 6.37 -5.71 -14.17
C THR A 53 6.80 -5.81 -12.70
N CYS A 54 6.25 -4.96 -11.84
CA CYS A 54 6.49 -5.02 -10.39
C CYS A 54 5.86 -6.27 -9.78
N LEU A 55 6.51 -6.88 -8.79
CA LEU A 55 6.01 -8.11 -8.16
C LEU A 55 5.16 -7.85 -6.90
N GLY A 56 5.18 -6.63 -6.36
CA GLY A 56 4.35 -6.27 -5.22
C GLY A 56 4.20 -4.76 -5.06
N ASP A 57 3.52 -4.38 -3.98
CA ASP A 57 3.32 -2.99 -3.57
C ASP A 57 4.03 -2.77 -2.24
N LEU A 58 4.73 -1.64 -2.09
CA LEU A 58 5.65 -1.38 -0.99
C LEU A 58 4.97 -1.54 0.37
N TYR A 59 3.81 -0.93 0.58
CA TYR A 59 3.08 -1.06 1.83
C TYR A 59 2.56 -2.49 2.02
N SER A 60 2.08 -3.13 0.95
CA SER A 60 1.57 -4.51 1.02
C SER A 60 2.64 -5.52 1.44
N VAL A 61 3.81 -5.50 0.79
CA VAL A 61 4.89 -6.45 1.13
C VAL A 61 5.46 -6.15 2.52
N ALA A 62 5.51 -4.88 2.94
CA ALA A 62 6.04 -4.50 4.24
C ALA A 62 5.31 -5.16 5.41
N TRP A 63 3.98 -5.31 5.37
CA TRP A 63 3.26 -6.00 6.45
C TRP A 63 3.17 -7.51 6.27
N MET A 64 3.32 -8.03 5.04
CA MET A 64 3.30 -9.47 4.77
C MET A 64 4.64 -10.15 5.10
N GLU A 65 5.75 -9.44 4.94
CA GLU A 65 7.11 -9.95 5.12
C GLU A 65 7.69 -9.69 6.52
N ASP A 66 7.06 -8.84 7.34
CA ASP A 66 7.34 -8.67 8.78
C ASP A 66 6.87 -9.88 9.61
#